data_AF-A0A817RDF5-F1
#
_entry.id   AF-A0A817RDF5-F1
#
_cell.length_a   1.000
_cell.length_b   1.000
_cell.length_c   1.000
_cell.angle_alpha   90.00
_cell.angle_beta   90.00
_cell.angle_gamma   90.00
#
_symmetry.space_group_name_H-M   'P 1'
#
loop_
_entity.id
_entity.type
_entity.pdbx_description
1 polymer ?
#
loop_
_entity_poly.entity_id
_entity_poly.type
_entity_poly.pdbx_seq_one_letter_code
_entity_poly.pdbx_strand_id
1 'polypeptide(L)'
;EIGLNACEQLKKGMLLELQDINCPWNVWFARIINNRGGRLHLRYVINITDDDDEEEEEEEEEDSSLSSSDIHIFYLDRRVHFIGWTTNNSSIYIYDIPTCLTLKIAKEKLIDICLNKSKKHFLPPNLFKQQEEIVKHRFTEGMKLEVFESNKQNVYIGRIGHIHNEYYFDVIIDNEDDNELSFIGYSTDPHILPAHWAAEHKLALINDKDIRQTEEYWNLYTEKNEINN
;
A
#
# COMPACT_ATOMS: atom_id res chain seq x y z
N GLU A 1 -19.10 -18.47 -21.08
CA GLU A 1 -19.48 -18.36 -19.65
C GLU A 1 -19.46 -16.90 -19.27
N ILE A 2 -20.59 -16.35 -18.81
CA ILE A 2 -20.62 -15.01 -18.24
C ILE A 2 -20.06 -15.18 -16.83
N GLY A 3 -18.77 -14.92 -16.65
CA GLY A 3 -18.15 -14.97 -15.34
C GLY A 3 -18.84 -13.98 -14.42
N LEU A 4 -19.20 -14.42 -13.21
CA LEU A 4 -19.77 -13.55 -12.17
C LEU A 4 -18.86 -12.32 -12.02
N ASN A 5 -19.45 -11.13 -11.92
CA ASN A 5 -18.66 -9.92 -11.74
C ASN A 5 -18.06 -9.88 -10.32
N ALA A 6 -17.07 -9.01 -10.08
CA ALA A 6 -16.43 -8.92 -8.76
C ALA A 6 -17.41 -8.58 -7.62
N CYS A 7 -18.51 -7.89 -7.91
CA CYS A 7 -19.55 -7.58 -6.91
C CYS A 7 -20.33 -8.81 -6.47
N GLU A 8 -20.54 -9.77 -7.36
CA GLU A 8 -21.25 -11.02 -7.06
C GLU A 8 -20.37 -12.01 -6.28
N GLN A 9 -19.05 -11.91 -6.44
CA GLN A 9 -18.09 -12.83 -5.81
C GLN A 9 -17.58 -12.33 -4.45
N LEU A 10 -17.37 -11.02 -4.28
CA LEU A 10 -16.86 -10.41 -3.05
C LEU A 10 -18.03 -9.90 -2.20
N LYS A 11 -18.45 -10.71 -1.22
CA LYS A 11 -19.66 -10.49 -0.40
C LYS A 11 -19.33 -9.98 1.00
N LYS A 12 -20.29 -9.30 1.63
CA LYS A 12 -20.23 -8.91 3.05
C LYS A 12 -19.83 -10.11 3.91
N GLY A 13 -18.99 -9.88 4.91
CA GLY A 13 -18.52 -10.89 5.87
C GLY A 13 -17.31 -11.70 5.41
N MET A 14 -17.03 -11.79 4.09
CA MET A 14 -15.84 -12.47 3.59
C MET A 14 -14.57 -11.77 4.08
N LEU A 15 -13.52 -12.56 4.30
CA LEU A 15 -12.20 -12.07 4.68
C LEU A 15 -11.29 -11.96 3.46
N LEU A 16 -10.42 -10.95 3.50
CA LEU A 16 -9.35 -10.69 2.56
C LEU A 16 -8.04 -10.50 3.34
N GLU A 17 -6.94 -10.64 2.62
CA GLU A 17 -5.61 -10.24 3.08
C GLU A 17 -5.32 -8.83 2.58
N LEU A 18 -4.88 -7.94 3.46
CA LEU A 18 -4.61 -6.54 3.15
C LEU A 18 -3.22 -6.16 3.63
N GLN A 19 -2.38 -5.68 2.71
CA GLN A 19 -1.06 -5.12 3.04
C GLN A 19 -1.20 -3.81 3.84
N ASP A 20 -0.36 -3.64 4.84
CA ASP A 20 -0.22 -2.37 5.54
C ASP A 20 0.38 -1.29 4.62
N ILE A 21 -0.11 -0.06 4.75
CA ILE A 21 0.32 1.07 3.92
C ILE A 21 1.75 1.50 4.24
N ASN A 22 2.17 1.43 5.51
CA ASN A 22 3.49 1.87 5.94
C ASN A 22 4.52 0.73 5.97
N CYS A 23 4.06 -0.52 6.01
CA CYS A 23 4.91 -1.71 5.99
C CYS A 23 4.29 -2.75 5.05
N PRO A 24 4.44 -2.61 3.71
CA PRO A 24 3.74 -3.47 2.74
C PRO A 24 4.08 -4.97 2.83
N TRP A 25 5.19 -5.33 3.48
CA TRP A 25 5.55 -6.72 3.81
C TRP A 25 4.72 -7.31 4.96
N ASN A 26 4.03 -6.47 5.74
CA ASN A 26 3.07 -6.90 6.75
C ASN A 26 1.69 -6.96 6.11
N VAL A 27 1.02 -8.10 6.29
CA VAL A 27 -0.31 -8.37 5.78
C VAL A 27 -1.23 -8.73 6.94
N TRP A 28 -2.46 -8.22 6.91
CA TRP A 28 -3.45 -8.53 7.95
C TRP A 28 -4.81 -8.86 7.36
N PHE A 29 -5.65 -9.48 8.17
CA PHE A 29 -7.01 -9.84 7.76
C PHE A 29 -7.93 -8.63 7.81
N ALA A 30 -8.70 -8.45 6.75
CA ALA A 30 -9.74 -7.44 6.65
C ALA A 30 -11.06 -8.05 6.20
N ARG A 31 -12.15 -7.66 6.87
CA ARG A 31 -13.52 -8.10 6.57
C ARG A 31 -14.17 -7.14 5.58
N ILE A 32 -14.89 -7.68 4.60
CA ILE A 32 -15.74 -6.89 3.71
C ILE A 32 -16.99 -6.46 4.46
N ILE A 33 -17.12 -5.15 4.71
CA ILE A 33 -18.33 -4.55 5.28
C ILE A 33 -19.36 -4.32 4.18
N ASN A 34 -18.93 -3.79 3.04
CA ASN A 34 -19.76 -3.69 1.84
C ASN A 34 -18.90 -3.68 0.56
N ASN A 35 -19.56 -3.93 -0.57
CA ASN A 35 -18.98 -3.86 -1.91
C ASN A 35 -19.92 -3.11 -2.84
N ARG A 36 -19.44 -1.99 -3.41
CA ARG A 36 -20.19 -1.17 -4.36
C ARG A 36 -19.40 -1.02 -5.66
N GLY A 37 -19.75 -1.82 -6.66
CA GLY A 37 -19.09 -1.74 -7.97
C GLY A 37 -17.61 -2.15 -7.93
N GLY A 38 -17.19 -2.97 -6.98
CA GLY A 38 -15.78 -3.35 -6.76
C GLY A 38 -15.02 -2.40 -5.85
N ARG A 39 -15.62 -1.28 -5.41
CA ARG A 39 -15.10 -0.47 -4.31
C ARG A 39 -15.51 -1.14 -3.00
N LEU A 40 -14.53 -1.66 -2.30
CA LEU A 40 -14.67 -2.36 -1.04
C LEU A 40 -14.59 -1.37 0.11
N HIS A 41 -15.51 -1.49 1.05
CA HIS A 41 -15.36 -0.97 2.40
C HIS A 41 -14.93 -2.12 3.28
N LEU A 42 -13.71 -2.01 3.83
CA LEU A 42 -13.06 -3.02 4.63
C LEU A 42 -12.86 -2.53 6.05
N ARG A 43 -12.82 -3.48 7.00
CA ARG A 43 -12.40 -3.24 8.38
C ARG A 43 -11.41 -4.32 8.82
N TYR A 44 -10.33 -3.93 9.47
CA TYR A 44 -9.38 -4.89 10.00
C TYR A 44 -10.01 -5.79 11.06
N VAL A 45 -9.61 -7.06 11.09
CA VAL A 45 -10.02 -7.99 12.14
C VAL A 45 -9.17 -7.73 13.39
N ILE A 46 -9.79 -7.24 14.46
CA ILE A 46 -9.09 -6.86 15.71
C ILE A 46 -9.51 -7.70 16.92
N ASN A 47 -10.59 -8.47 16.82
CA ASN A 47 -11.15 -9.28 17.89
C ASN A 47 -11.69 -10.63 17.35
N ILE A 48 -12.20 -11.45 18.26
CA ILE A 48 -12.59 -12.86 18.01
C ILE A 48 -14.12 -13.00 17.88
N THR A 49 -14.93 -11.93 17.82
CA THR A 49 -16.40 -12.11 17.85
C THR A 49 -16.83 -13.12 16.78
N ASP A 50 -17.50 -14.17 17.26
CA ASP A 50 -17.90 -15.29 16.45
C ASP A 50 -19.16 -14.90 15.69
N ASP A 51 -18.98 -14.15 14.61
CA ASP A 51 -20.04 -13.72 13.66
C ASP A 51 -20.69 -14.90 12.89
N ASP A 52 -20.80 -16.08 13.50
CA ASP A 52 -21.64 -17.18 13.00
C ASP A 52 -23.00 -17.23 13.75
N ASP A 53 -23.22 -16.43 14.80
CA ASP A 53 -24.50 -16.33 15.52
C ASP A 53 -25.20 -14.98 15.22
N GLU A 54 -26.52 -15.05 15.02
CA GLU A 54 -27.45 -14.06 14.45
C GLU A 54 -27.65 -12.76 15.28
N GLU A 55 -26.61 -12.18 15.85
CA GLU A 55 -26.69 -10.93 16.63
C GLU A 55 -25.99 -9.76 15.90
N GLU A 56 -26.22 -9.64 14.58
CA GLU A 56 -25.66 -8.53 13.74
C GLU A 56 -26.31 -7.15 14.01
N GLU A 57 -27.38 -7.05 14.82
CA GLU A 57 -28.11 -5.78 15.01
C GLU A 57 -27.68 -4.96 16.25
N GLU A 58 -26.98 -5.56 17.24
CA GLU A 58 -26.59 -4.84 18.47
C GLU A 58 -25.11 -4.41 18.49
N GLU A 59 -24.24 -4.97 17.63
CA GLU A 59 -22.80 -4.67 17.64
C GLU A 59 -22.38 -3.42 16.84
N GLU A 60 -23.27 -2.82 16.03
CA GLU A 60 -22.96 -1.58 15.31
C GLU A 60 -22.72 -0.38 16.27
N GLU A 61 -23.23 -0.43 17.51
CA GLU A 61 -23.12 0.69 18.46
C GLU A 61 -21.82 0.70 19.28
N GLU A 62 -21.29 -0.46 19.71
CA GLU A 62 -20.08 -0.52 20.55
C GLU A 62 -18.77 -0.37 19.75
N ASP A 63 -18.75 -0.77 18.47
CA ASP A 63 -17.59 -0.61 17.57
C ASP A 63 -17.50 0.83 16.98
N SER A 64 -18.51 1.68 17.21
CA SER A 64 -18.52 3.07 16.72
C SER A 64 -17.44 3.95 17.35
N SER A 65 -16.89 3.55 18.50
CA SER A 65 -15.75 4.22 19.14
C SER A 65 -14.38 3.88 18.51
N LEU A 66 -14.33 2.87 17.62
CA LEU A 66 -13.17 2.45 16.84
C LEU A 66 -13.34 2.73 15.33
N SER A 67 -14.28 3.61 14.97
CA SER A 67 -14.57 4.08 13.59
C SER A 67 -13.40 4.69 12.81
N SER A 68 -12.18 4.71 13.35
CA SER A 68 -10.99 5.28 12.72
C SER A 68 -10.23 4.32 11.78
N SER A 69 -10.71 3.09 11.53
CA SER A 69 -10.01 2.10 10.68
C SER A 69 -10.82 1.60 9.49
N ASP A 70 -11.83 2.35 9.04
CA ASP A 70 -12.56 2.02 7.82
C ASP A 70 -11.71 2.29 6.57
N ILE A 71 -11.51 1.26 5.76
CA ILE A 71 -10.66 1.29 4.57
C ILE A 71 -11.52 1.23 3.32
N HIS A 72 -11.36 2.21 2.43
CA HIS A 72 -12.07 2.26 1.17
C HIS A 72 -11.09 2.05 0.03
N ILE A 73 -11.24 0.94 -0.69
CA ILE A 73 -10.23 0.48 -1.65
C ILE A 73 -10.87 -0.26 -2.82
N PHE A 74 -10.31 -0.14 -4.01
CA PHE A 74 -10.79 -0.94 -5.14
C PHE A 74 -10.25 -2.37 -5.03
N TYR A 75 -11.03 -3.38 -5.40
CA TYR A 75 -10.63 -4.79 -5.22
C TYR A 75 -9.39 -5.20 -6.04
N LEU A 76 -9.02 -4.44 -7.07
CA LEU A 76 -7.78 -4.64 -7.85
C LEU A 76 -6.62 -3.78 -7.36
N ASP A 77 -6.76 -3.04 -6.26
CA ASP A 77 -5.64 -2.35 -5.64
C ASP A 77 -4.60 -3.39 -5.18
N ARG A 78 -3.32 -3.15 -5.48
CA ARG A 78 -2.18 -4.04 -5.20
C ARG A 78 -2.09 -4.53 -3.75
N ARG A 79 -2.71 -3.84 -2.79
CA ARG A 79 -2.69 -4.24 -1.38
C ARG A 79 -3.70 -5.33 -1.04
N VAL A 80 -4.71 -5.55 -1.88
CA VAL A 80 -5.84 -6.46 -1.61
C VAL A 80 -5.55 -7.84 -2.19
N HIS A 81 -5.60 -8.87 -1.36
CA HIS A 81 -5.33 -10.23 -1.77
C HIS A 81 -6.38 -11.22 -1.26
N PHE A 82 -6.47 -12.35 -1.95
CA PHE A 82 -7.25 -13.49 -1.49
C PHE A 82 -6.56 -14.19 -0.32
N ILE A 83 -7.34 -14.88 0.52
CA ILE A 83 -6.79 -15.63 1.65
C ILE A 83 -5.88 -16.78 1.17
N GLY A 84 -4.69 -16.87 1.74
CA GLY A 84 -3.60 -17.78 1.38
C GLY A 84 -2.51 -17.12 0.53
N TRP A 85 -2.69 -15.88 0.07
CA TRP A 85 -1.69 -15.18 -0.75
C TRP A 85 -0.38 -14.96 0.01
N THR A 86 -0.45 -14.54 1.27
CA THR A 86 0.71 -14.32 2.16
C THR A 86 1.48 -15.61 2.36
N THR A 87 0.79 -16.72 2.57
CA THR A 87 1.43 -18.04 2.71
C THR A 87 2.19 -18.44 1.44
N ASN A 88 1.60 -18.19 0.26
CA ASN A 88 2.24 -18.45 -1.03
C ASN A 88 3.45 -17.54 -1.32
N ASN A 89 3.54 -16.37 -0.66
CA ASN A 89 4.60 -15.38 -0.85
C ASN A 89 5.41 -15.13 0.45
N SER A 90 5.51 -16.15 1.31
CA SER A 90 6.07 -16.08 2.66
C SER A 90 7.56 -15.74 2.75
N SER A 91 8.27 -15.67 1.62
CA SER A 91 9.66 -15.18 1.58
C SER A 91 9.77 -13.66 1.77
N ILE A 92 8.69 -12.92 1.52
CA ILE A 92 8.64 -11.46 1.61
C ILE A 92 7.56 -11.00 2.58
N TYR A 93 6.41 -11.68 2.58
CA TYR A 93 5.22 -11.22 3.29
C TYR A 93 4.93 -12.08 4.53
N ILE A 94 4.51 -11.42 5.61
CA ILE A 94 4.17 -12.06 6.87
C ILE A 94 2.84 -11.56 7.40
N TYR A 95 2.18 -12.38 8.22
CA TYR A 95 1.05 -11.90 9.01
C TYR A 95 1.57 -11.08 10.19
N ASP A 96 1.26 -9.80 10.19
CA ASP A 96 1.57 -8.93 11.32
C ASP A 96 0.55 -7.80 11.48
N ILE A 97 0.49 -7.27 12.68
CA ILE A 97 -0.44 -6.20 13.05
C ILE A 97 -0.09 -4.96 12.21
N PRO A 98 -1.05 -4.38 11.47
CA PRO A 98 -0.83 -3.14 10.73
C PRO A 98 -0.37 -2.03 11.67
N THR A 99 0.55 -1.17 11.21
CA THR A 99 1.11 -0.06 11.97
C THR A 99 0.07 0.93 12.50
N CYS A 100 -1.10 0.99 11.86
CA CYS A 100 -2.23 1.82 12.31
C CYS A 100 -3.06 1.19 13.44
N LEU A 101 -2.78 -0.05 13.85
CA LEU A 101 -3.54 -0.78 14.86
C LEU A 101 -2.72 -1.06 16.11
N THR A 102 -3.42 -1.08 17.25
CA THR A 102 -2.92 -1.66 18.50
C THR A 102 -3.86 -2.78 18.92
N LEU A 103 -3.41 -4.03 18.87
CA LEU A 103 -4.22 -5.16 19.32
C LEU A 103 -4.09 -5.37 20.83
N LYS A 104 -5.23 -5.75 21.44
CA LYS A 104 -5.29 -6.18 22.85
C LYS A 104 -5.14 -7.69 23.01
N ILE A 105 -5.18 -8.44 21.91
CA ILE A 105 -5.17 -9.91 21.86
C ILE A 105 -3.92 -10.39 21.13
N ALA A 106 -3.41 -11.58 21.51
CA ALA A 106 -2.29 -12.23 20.82
C ALA A 106 -2.64 -12.50 19.34
N LYS A 107 -1.80 -12.00 18.43
CA LYS A 107 -2.03 -12.03 16.99
C LYS A 107 -2.14 -13.46 16.43
N GLU A 108 -1.40 -14.41 17.00
CA GLU A 108 -1.34 -15.80 16.54
C GLU A 108 -2.71 -16.47 16.61
N LYS A 109 -3.48 -16.20 17.68
CA LYS A 109 -4.84 -16.72 17.83
C LYS A 109 -5.78 -16.17 16.75
N LEU A 110 -5.66 -14.88 16.44
CA LEU A 110 -6.48 -14.25 15.41
C LEU A 110 -6.14 -14.79 14.01
N ILE A 111 -4.85 -15.00 13.73
CA ILE A 111 -4.40 -15.58 12.46
C ILE A 111 -5.04 -16.96 12.26
N ASP A 112 -4.94 -17.85 13.25
CA ASP A 112 -5.52 -19.21 13.17
C ASP A 112 -7.04 -19.18 12.93
N ILE A 113 -7.75 -18.30 13.64
CA ILE A 113 -9.21 -18.16 13.49
C ILE A 113 -9.58 -17.65 12.10
N CYS A 114 -8.91 -16.60 11.62
CA CYS A 114 -9.19 -16.01 10.31
C CYS A 114 -8.94 -17.01 9.18
N LEU A 115 -7.82 -17.73 9.23
CA LEU A 115 -7.49 -18.77 8.25
C LEU A 115 -8.51 -19.91 8.28
N ASN A 116 -8.99 -20.32 9.45
CA ASN A 116 -10.00 -21.35 9.58
C ASN A 116 -11.38 -20.90 9.06
N LYS A 117 -11.86 -19.70 9.42
CA LYS A 117 -13.12 -19.14 8.94
C LYS A 117 -13.13 -19.01 7.40
N SER A 118 -12.00 -18.59 6.84
CA SER A 118 -11.85 -18.38 5.40
C SER A 118 -11.93 -19.65 4.55
N LYS A 119 -11.71 -20.84 5.14
CA LYS A 119 -11.85 -22.12 4.41
C LYS A 119 -13.25 -22.34 3.81
N LYS A 120 -14.28 -21.70 4.37
CA LYS A 120 -15.66 -21.75 3.88
C LYS A 120 -15.88 -20.89 2.63
N HIS A 121 -14.98 -19.95 2.34
CA HIS A 121 -15.15 -18.90 1.35
C HIS A 121 -14.03 -18.93 0.31
N PHE A 122 -14.26 -19.65 -0.78
CA PHE A 122 -13.31 -19.71 -1.89
C PHE A 122 -13.52 -18.56 -2.88
N LEU A 123 -12.46 -17.81 -3.15
CA LEU A 123 -12.40 -16.84 -4.25
C LEU A 123 -11.53 -17.41 -5.36
N PRO A 124 -11.99 -17.41 -6.62
CA PRO A 124 -11.16 -17.90 -7.72
C PRO A 124 -9.97 -16.95 -7.92
N PRO A 125 -8.73 -17.47 -8.07
CA PRO A 125 -7.55 -16.63 -8.28
C PRO A 125 -7.68 -15.66 -9.46
N ASN A 126 -8.41 -16.07 -10.50
CA ASN A 126 -8.67 -15.26 -11.69
C ASN A 126 -9.46 -13.97 -11.42
N LEU A 127 -10.09 -13.83 -10.25
CA LEU A 127 -10.77 -12.60 -9.84
C LEU A 127 -9.80 -11.41 -9.78
N PHE A 128 -8.55 -11.64 -9.37
CA PHE A 128 -7.51 -10.63 -9.19
C PHE A 128 -6.55 -10.53 -10.40
N LYS A 129 -6.83 -11.20 -11.51
CA LYS A 129 -5.91 -11.31 -12.67
C LYS A 129 -5.50 -9.97 -13.33
N GLN A 130 -6.24 -8.89 -13.06
CA GLN A 130 -5.99 -7.55 -13.60
C GLN A 130 -5.31 -6.63 -12.58
N GLN A 131 -5.00 -7.14 -11.39
CA GLN A 131 -4.22 -6.43 -10.39
C GLN A 131 -2.81 -6.22 -10.92
N GLU A 132 -2.27 -5.01 -10.71
CA GLU A 132 -0.89 -4.71 -11.08
C GLU A 132 0.08 -5.49 -10.18
N GLU A 133 1.07 -6.13 -10.81
CA GLU A 133 2.12 -6.85 -10.10
C GLU A 133 3.30 -5.92 -9.82
N ILE A 134 3.79 -5.94 -8.59
CA ILE A 134 4.98 -5.18 -8.20
C ILE A 134 6.20 -5.94 -8.69
N VAL A 135 6.99 -5.29 -9.54
CA VAL A 135 8.21 -5.87 -10.08
C VAL A 135 9.43 -5.47 -9.25
N LYS A 136 10.46 -6.33 -9.27
CA LYS A 136 11.73 -6.07 -8.60
C LYS A 136 12.37 -4.78 -9.12
N HIS A 137 12.82 -3.92 -8.21
CA HIS A 137 13.52 -2.69 -8.60
C HIS A 137 15.04 -2.91 -8.74
N ARG A 138 15.70 -1.87 -9.27
CA ARG A 138 17.18 -1.79 -9.33
C ARG A 138 17.74 -0.53 -8.66
N PHE A 139 16.89 0.19 -7.93
CA PHE A 139 17.30 1.34 -7.12
C PHE A 139 18.37 0.97 -6.09
N THR A 140 19.23 1.93 -5.79
CA THR A 140 20.27 1.86 -4.74
C THR A 140 20.07 3.02 -3.77
N GLU A 141 20.40 2.82 -2.49
CA GLU A 141 20.30 3.89 -1.48
C GLU A 141 21.08 5.14 -1.92
N GLY A 142 20.49 6.33 -1.69
CA GLY A 142 21.05 7.61 -2.08
C GLY A 142 20.84 8.01 -3.55
N MET A 143 20.32 7.12 -4.41
CA MET A 143 19.98 7.46 -5.79
C MET A 143 18.95 8.60 -5.80
N LYS A 144 19.20 9.64 -6.60
CA LYS A 144 18.29 10.77 -6.76
C LYS A 144 17.23 10.47 -7.82
N LEU A 145 16.03 10.99 -7.61
CA LEU A 145 14.89 10.90 -8.53
C LEU A 145 14.03 12.18 -8.42
N GLU A 146 12.98 12.26 -9.25
CA GLU A 146 11.94 13.27 -9.10
C GLU A 146 10.71 12.63 -8.43
N VAL A 147 10.03 13.39 -7.57
CA VAL A 147 8.88 12.90 -6.80
C VAL A 147 7.71 13.84 -6.97
N PHE A 148 6.56 13.30 -7.38
CA PHE A 148 5.31 14.05 -7.46
C PHE A 148 4.57 14.01 -6.12
N GLU A 149 4.29 15.18 -5.55
CA GLU A 149 3.53 15.32 -4.31
C GLU A 149 2.09 15.74 -4.62
N SER A 150 1.16 14.81 -4.37
CA SER A 150 -0.23 14.93 -4.82
C SER A 150 -1.01 16.09 -4.18
N ASN A 151 -0.70 16.52 -2.95
CA ASN A 151 -1.48 17.56 -2.28
C ASN A 151 -1.16 18.97 -2.79
N LYS A 152 0.12 19.31 -2.94
CA LYS A 152 0.59 20.60 -3.47
C LYS A 152 0.69 20.58 -5.01
N GLN A 153 0.55 19.42 -5.65
CA GLN A 153 0.68 19.22 -7.10
C GLN A 153 2.04 19.67 -7.65
N ASN A 154 3.09 19.47 -6.85
CA ASN A 154 4.45 19.89 -7.16
C ASN A 154 5.34 18.69 -7.46
N VAL A 155 6.40 18.92 -8.24
CA VAL A 155 7.48 17.95 -8.43
C VAL A 155 8.69 18.41 -7.62
N TYR A 156 9.18 17.52 -6.75
CA TYR A 156 10.33 17.73 -5.88
C TYR A 156 11.50 16.87 -6.31
N ILE A 157 12.70 17.27 -5.90
CA ILE A 157 13.82 16.32 -5.83
C ILE A 157 13.55 15.35 -4.69
N GLY A 158 13.79 14.07 -4.94
CA GLY A 158 13.80 13.06 -3.91
C GLY A 158 15.03 12.18 -3.98
N ARG A 159 15.19 11.33 -2.97
CA ARG A 159 16.23 10.30 -2.90
C ARG A 159 15.64 8.98 -2.42
N ILE A 160 16.24 7.90 -2.91
CA ILE A 160 16.04 6.57 -2.35
C ILE A 160 16.69 6.56 -0.96
N GLY A 161 15.88 6.28 0.06
CA GLY A 161 16.32 6.06 1.43
C GLY A 161 16.73 4.61 1.64
N HIS A 162 16.25 3.98 2.71
CA HIS A 162 16.57 2.60 3.02
C HIS A 162 15.92 1.63 2.03
N ILE A 163 16.65 0.60 1.60
CA ILE A 163 16.09 -0.51 0.82
C ILE A 163 15.67 -1.64 1.77
N HIS A 164 14.36 -1.88 1.86
CA HIS A 164 13.80 -2.91 2.74
C HIS A 164 13.92 -4.31 2.14
N ASN A 165 13.71 -4.45 0.84
CA ASN A 165 13.87 -5.70 0.09
C ASN A 165 13.93 -5.40 -1.42
N GLU A 166 13.81 -6.43 -2.27
CA GLU A 166 13.88 -6.30 -3.73
C GLU A 166 12.67 -5.61 -4.38
N TYR A 167 11.61 -5.29 -3.62
CA TYR A 167 10.38 -4.65 -4.10
C TYR A 167 10.14 -3.27 -3.50
N TYR A 168 10.58 -3.04 -2.25
CA TYR A 168 10.22 -1.86 -1.46
C TYR A 168 11.43 -1.10 -0.92
N PHE A 169 11.33 0.22 -0.92
CA PHE A 169 12.35 1.15 -0.46
C PHE A 169 11.70 2.44 0.05
N ASP A 170 12.40 3.18 0.91
CA ASP A 170 11.98 4.51 1.31
C ASP A 170 12.20 5.50 0.17
N VAL A 171 11.23 6.38 -0.05
CA VAL A 171 11.38 7.58 -0.86
C VAL A 171 11.34 8.76 0.09
N ILE A 172 12.41 9.54 0.06
CA ILE A 172 12.57 10.74 0.88
C ILE A 172 12.49 11.94 -0.04
N ILE A 173 11.59 12.87 0.28
CA ILE A 173 11.38 14.09 -0.49
C ILE A 173 12.24 15.19 0.12
N ASP A 174 13.07 15.83 -0.70
CA ASP A 174 13.85 16.99 -0.30
C ASP A 174 12.91 18.23 -0.33
N ASN A 175 12.13 18.42 0.74
CA ASN A 175 11.21 19.54 0.90
C ASN A 175 11.65 20.53 2.00
N GLU A 176 11.17 21.76 1.89
CA GLU A 176 11.44 22.86 2.83
C GLU A 176 10.93 22.64 4.27
N ASP A 177 9.98 21.74 4.47
CA ASP A 177 9.33 21.57 5.76
C ASP A 177 10.23 20.72 6.67
N ASP A 178 10.45 21.13 7.94
CA ASP A 178 11.27 20.41 8.94
C ASP A 178 10.81 18.95 9.20
N ASN A 179 9.66 18.55 8.66
CA ASN A 179 9.21 17.17 8.61
C ASN A 179 9.68 16.55 7.30
N GLU A 180 10.70 15.69 7.36
CA GLU A 180 11.16 14.85 6.25
C GLU A 180 9.96 14.05 5.70
N LEU A 181 9.38 14.52 4.59
CA LEU A 181 8.27 13.82 3.95
C LEU A 181 8.83 12.56 3.31
N SER A 182 8.32 11.40 3.74
CA SER A 182 8.74 10.11 3.21
C SER A 182 7.57 9.15 3.07
N PHE A 183 7.73 8.19 2.16
CA PHE A 183 6.79 7.10 1.95
C PHE A 183 7.53 5.85 1.46
N ILE A 184 6.87 4.68 1.57
CA ILE A 184 7.39 3.44 0.99
C ILE A 184 7.04 3.38 -0.50
N GLY A 185 8.05 3.47 -1.33
CA GLY A 185 7.95 3.34 -2.79
C GLY A 185 8.12 1.90 -3.28
N TYR A 186 7.79 1.73 -4.55
CA TYR A 186 8.01 0.51 -5.34
C TYR A 186 8.35 0.90 -6.77
N SER A 187 8.74 -0.07 -7.60
CA SER A 187 9.30 0.17 -8.94
C SER A 187 8.41 0.96 -9.91
N THR A 188 7.08 0.82 -9.80
CA THR A 188 6.08 1.50 -10.64
C THR A 188 5.22 2.48 -9.86
N ASP A 189 5.68 2.94 -8.69
CA ASP A 189 4.92 3.91 -7.90
C ASP A 189 4.65 5.18 -8.72
N PRO A 190 3.37 5.60 -8.87
CA PRO A 190 3.01 6.75 -9.70
C PRO A 190 3.59 8.09 -9.19
N HIS A 191 4.05 8.15 -7.94
CA HIS A 191 4.69 9.34 -7.39
C HIS A 191 6.19 9.41 -7.69
N ILE A 192 6.79 8.31 -8.14
CA ILE A 192 8.22 8.25 -8.50
C ILE A 192 8.38 8.53 -9.99
N LEU A 193 9.18 9.53 -10.30
CA LEU A 193 9.44 10.00 -11.65
C LEU A 193 10.93 9.87 -11.99
N PRO A 194 11.28 9.53 -13.24
CA PRO A 194 12.67 9.51 -13.66
C PRO A 194 13.26 10.93 -13.64
N ALA A 195 14.59 11.01 -13.53
CA ALA A 195 15.30 12.28 -13.70
C ALA A 195 14.91 12.93 -15.04
N HIS A 196 14.78 14.26 -15.03
CA HIS A 196 14.36 15.11 -16.15
C HIS A 196 12.88 15.05 -16.54
N TRP A 197 12.03 14.27 -15.86
CA TRP A 197 10.61 14.18 -16.21
C TRP A 197 9.91 15.55 -16.17
N ALA A 198 10.14 16.35 -15.13
CA ALA A 198 9.59 17.69 -15.01
C ALA A 198 10.09 18.63 -16.12
N ALA A 199 11.35 18.49 -16.56
CA ALA A 199 11.88 19.25 -17.69
C ALA A 199 11.11 18.96 -18.98
N GLU A 200 10.95 17.67 -19.30
CA GLU A 200 10.25 17.19 -20.49
C GLU A 200 8.79 17.67 -20.52
N HIS A 201 8.16 17.74 -19.36
CA HIS A 201 6.76 18.15 -19.19
C HIS A 201 6.58 19.65 -18.90
N LYS A 202 7.65 20.44 -18.91
CA LYS A 202 7.64 21.89 -18.66
C LYS A 202 7.06 22.27 -17.30
N LEU A 203 7.35 21.44 -16.29
CA LEU A 203 6.97 21.65 -14.90
C LEU A 203 8.16 22.17 -14.10
N ALA A 204 7.87 22.94 -13.06
CA ALA A 204 8.88 23.42 -12.14
C ALA A 204 9.35 22.28 -11.24
N LEU A 205 10.66 22.20 -11.03
CA LEU A 205 11.27 21.28 -10.06
C LEU A 205 11.68 22.06 -8.84
N ILE A 206 11.13 21.67 -7.71
CA ILE A 206 11.32 22.33 -6.43
C ILE A 206 12.42 21.59 -5.66
N ASN A 207 13.35 22.35 -5.10
CA ASN A 207 14.40 21.82 -4.23
C ASN A 207 14.60 22.79 -3.07
N ASP A 208 14.46 22.31 -1.84
CA ASP A 208 14.80 22.85 -0.51
C ASP A 208 14.66 24.34 -0.18
N LYS A 209 14.75 25.31 -1.11
CA LYS A 209 14.39 26.77 -1.06
C LYS A 209 14.20 27.46 -2.43
N ASP A 210 14.42 26.80 -3.57
CA ASP A 210 14.46 27.46 -4.89
C ASP A 210 13.75 26.65 -6.00
N ILE A 211 13.06 27.37 -6.90
CA ILE A 211 12.66 26.83 -8.21
C ILE A 211 13.93 26.74 -9.05
N ARG A 212 14.42 25.53 -9.32
CA ARG A 212 15.54 25.34 -10.24
C ARG A 212 15.02 25.10 -11.66
N GLN A 213 15.80 25.54 -12.65
CA GLN A 213 15.67 24.97 -13.98
C GLN A 213 16.09 23.50 -13.88
N THR A 214 15.13 22.61 -14.14
CA THR A 214 15.23 21.15 -14.06
C THR A 214 16.50 20.60 -14.71
N GLU A 215 16.82 21.07 -15.92
CA GLU A 215 18.01 20.64 -16.67
C GLU A 215 19.32 21.00 -15.98
N GLU A 216 19.41 22.21 -15.41
CA GLU A 216 20.63 22.68 -14.75
C GLU A 216 20.97 21.84 -13.51
N TYR A 217 19.97 21.44 -12.72
CA TYR A 217 20.18 20.60 -11.55
C TYR A 217 20.79 19.24 -11.93
N TRP A 218 20.15 18.54 -12.87
CA TRP A 218 20.57 17.19 -13.23
C TRP A 218 21.90 17.15 -13.99
N ASN A 219 22.19 18.17 -14.80
CA ASN A 219 23.49 18.32 -15.44
C ASN A 219 24.61 18.47 -14.39
N LEU A 220 24.45 19.38 -13.42
CA LEU A 220 25.41 19.56 -12.33
C LEU A 220 25.57 18.31 -11.46
N TYR A 221 24.47 17.59 -11.19
CA TYR A 221 24.51 16.35 -10.41
C TYR A 221 25.29 15.26 -11.14
N THR A 222 25.06 15.10 -12.44
CA THR A 222 25.75 14.10 -13.27
C THR A 222 27.24 14.40 -13.35
N GLU A 223 27.61 15.65 -13.68
CA GLU A 223 29.02 16.09 -13.74
C GLU A 223 29.75 15.84 -12.42
N LYS A 224 29.13 16.15 -11.28
CA LYS A 224 29.73 15.95 -9.96
C LYS A 224 29.95 14.46 -9.64
N ASN A 225 29.07 13.57 -10.08
CA ASN A 225 29.21 12.14 -9.83
C ASN A 225 30.12 11.42 -10.83
N GLU A 226 30.29 11.94 -12.04
CA GLU A 226 31.31 11.47 -12.98
C GLU A 226 32.74 11.81 -12.52
N ILE A 227 32.93 12.93 -11.82
CA ILE A 227 34.23 13.34 -11.26
C ILE A 227 34.64 12.50 -10.03
N ASN A 228 33.68 11.86 -9.36
CA ASN A 228 33.92 11.10 -8.12
C ASN A 228 34.00 9.57 -8.32
N ASN A 229 33.92 9.08 -9.57
CA ASN A 229 34.14 7.68 -9.95
C ASN A 229 35.46 7.53 -10.73
#